data_AF-A0A0F5VBY9-F1
#
_entry.id   AF-A0A0F5VBY9-F1
#
_cell.length_a   1.000
_cell.length_b   1.000
_cell.length_c   1.000
_cell.angle_alpha   90.00
_cell.angle_beta   90.00
_cell.angle_gamma   90.00
#
_symmetry.space_group_name_H-M   'P 1'
#
loop_
_entity.id
_entity.type
_entity.pdbx_description
1 polymer ?
#
loop_
_entity_poly.entity_id
_entity_poly.type
_entity_poly.pdbx_seq_one_letter_code
_entity_poly.pdbx_strand_id
1 'polypeptide(L)'
;MNNQNLAYMILNDSARITEAITTGAAWEIWMQVELILLFRQAGIQATREVPYPPPNGNWRLDALAQDNDGRYAIELKVESATNAGAALLVSAQQDMNKIVHYPAPNPGSRWVVAIGYSATARHALQDYANDPAHHSIYHEQNAIGVLVTNV
;
A
#
# COMPACT_ATOMS: atom_id res chain seq x y z
N MET A 1 -12.14 -9.31 2.61
CA MET A 1 -10.87 -8.79 3.22
C MET A 1 -11.07 -7.42 3.87
N ASN A 2 -10.43 -7.14 5.01
CA ASN A 2 -10.34 -5.77 5.59
C ASN A 2 -8.90 -5.21 5.57
N ASN A 3 -8.72 -3.95 5.99
CA ASN A 3 -7.41 -3.28 5.98
C ASN A 3 -6.38 -3.94 6.92
N GLN A 4 -6.81 -4.51 8.04
CA GLN A 4 -5.93 -5.28 8.94
C GLN A 4 -5.41 -6.53 8.26
N ASN A 5 -6.26 -7.27 7.54
CA ASN A 5 -5.84 -8.44 6.79
C ASN A 5 -4.77 -8.08 5.75
N LEU A 6 -4.94 -6.95 5.04
CA LEU A 6 -3.95 -6.48 4.08
C LEU A 6 -2.60 -6.16 4.75
N ALA A 7 -2.62 -5.41 5.86
CA ALA A 7 -1.40 -5.10 6.59
C ALA A 7 -0.66 -6.37 7.04
N TYR A 8 -1.39 -7.35 7.58
CA TYR A 8 -0.79 -8.63 8.00
C TYR A 8 -0.31 -9.49 6.83
N MET A 9 -0.99 -9.50 5.68
CA MET A 9 -0.49 -10.20 4.49
C MET A 9 0.89 -9.67 4.08
N ILE A 10 1.08 -8.34 4.09
CA ILE A 10 2.36 -7.71 3.76
C ILE A 10 3.41 -8.02 4.84
N LEU A 11 3.09 -7.85 6.12
CA LEU A 11 4.03 -8.07 7.22
C LEU A 11 4.46 -9.53 7.39
N ASN A 12 3.60 -10.48 7.02
CA ASN A 12 3.96 -11.90 6.99
C ASN A 12 5.06 -12.23 5.96
N ASP A 13 5.26 -11.38 4.95
CA ASP A 13 6.37 -11.49 3.99
C ASP A 13 7.55 -10.57 4.33
N SER A 14 7.59 -10.01 5.55
CA SER A 14 8.60 -9.02 5.98
C SER A 14 10.05 -9.50 5.78
N ALA A 15 10.35 -10.78 5.96
CA ALA A 15 11.70 -11.32 5.73
C ALA A 15 12.15 -11.10 4.28
N ARG A 16 11.29 -11.43 3.33
CA ARG A 16 11.56 -11.25 1.90
C ARG A 16 11.60 -9.77 1.51
N ILE A 17 10.75 -8.93 2.12
CA ILE A 17 10.78 -7.48 1.95
C ILE A 17 12.14 -6.91 2.41
N THR A 18 12.62 -7.33 3.59
CA THR A 18 13.93 -6.94 4.10
C THR A 18 15.06 -7.40 3.19
N GLU A 19 15.05 -8.67 2.77
CA GLU A 19 16.05 -9.20 1.83
C GLU A 19 16.05 -8.42 0.53
N ALA A 20 14.86 -8.17 -0.03
CA ALA A 20 14.71 -7.36 -1.21
C ALA A 20 15.41 -6.03 -0.96
N ILE A 21 15.04 -5.24 0.07
CA ILE A 21 15.61 -3.91 0.38
C ILE A 21 17.15 -3.88 0.35
N THR A 22 17.82 -4.96 0.73
CA THR A 22 19.30 -5.02 0.69
C THR A 22 19.90 -5.03 -0.71
N THR A 23 19.10 -5.29 -1.76
CA THR A 23 19.57 -5.48 -3.14
C THR A 23 19.61 -4.21 -3.99
N GLY A 24 19.15 -3.05 -3.49
CA GLY A 24 19.35 -1.74 -4.16
C GLY A 24 18.12 -0.85 -4.36
N ALA A 25 17.61 -0.70 -5.59
CA ALA A 25 16.53 0.22 -5.94
C ALA A 25 15.38 -0.51 -6.66
N ALA A 26 14.26 0.19 -6.90
CA ALA A 26 13.03 -0.30 -7.55
C ALA A 26 12.05 -1.09 -6.65
N TRP A 27 12.00 -0.76 -5.35
CA TRP A 27 11.14 -1.42 -4.35
C TRP A 27 9.66 -1.35 -4.65
N GLU A 28 9.16 -0.24 -5.18
CA GLU A 28 7.73 -0.05 -5.37
C GLU A 28 7.18 -1.04 -6.41
N ILE A 29 7.79 -1.10 -7.60
CA ILE A 29 7.37 -2.02 -8.66
C ILE A 29 7.54 -3.47 -8.21
N TRP A 30 8.65 -3.79 -7.54
CA TRP A 30 8.85 -5.12 -6.99
C TRP A 30 7.75 -5.47 -5.98
N MET A 31 7.44 -4.58 -5.03
CA MET A 31 6.39 -4.81 -4.04
C MET A 31 4.99 -4.87 -4.65
N GLN A 32 4.71 -4.15 -5.74
CA GLN A 32 3.47 -4.34 -6.48
C GLN A 32 3.37 -5.78 -7.00
N VAL A 33 4.45 -6.32 -7.59
CA VAL A 33 4.49 -7.72 -8.03
C VAL A 33 4.26 -8.66 -6.85
N GLU A 34 4.95 -8.45 -5.73
CA GLU A 34 4.80 -9.29 -4.55
C GLU A 34 3.40 -9.26 -3.96
N LEU A 35 2.80 -8.08 -3.87
CA LEU A 35 1.44 -7.93 -3.38
C LEU A 35 0.44 -8.74 -4.23
N ILE A 36 0.59 -8.73 -5.56
CA ILE A 36 -0.24 -9.55 -6.45
C ILE A 36 0.00 -11.05 -6.22
N LEU A 37 1.25 -11.47 -5.98
CA LEU A 37 1.56 -12.87 -5.68
C LEU A 37 0.95 -13.31 -4.34
N LEU A 38 1.07 -12.49 -3.29
CA LEU A 38 0.46 -12.73 -1.98
C LEU A 38 -1.06 -12.87 -2.09
N PHE A 39 -1.72 -11.96 -2.83
CA PHE A 39 -3.16 -12.08 -3.08
C PHE A 39 -3.51 -13.40 -3.77
N ARG A 40 -2.80 -13.76 -4.84
CA ARG A 40 -3.08 -15.00 -5.57
C ARG A 40 -2.86 -16.26 -4.73
N GLN A 41 -1.81 -16.26 -3.89
CA GLN A 41 -1.56 -17.35 -2.94
C GLN A 41 -2.67 -17.48 -1.91
N ALA A 42 -3.31 -16.38 -1.53
CA ALA A 42 -4.49 -16.35 -0.66
C ALA A 42 -5.82 -16.64 -1.39
N GLY A 43 -5.80 -16.97 -2.69
CA GLY A 43 -7.01 -17.20 -3.48
C GLY A 43 -7.76 -15.92 -3.89
N ILE A 44 -7.14 -14.75 -3.74
CA ILE A 44 -7.70 -13.45 -4.09
C ILE A 44 -7.32 -13.13 -5.55
N GLN A 45 -8.31 -12.73 -6.35
CA GLN A 45 -8.07 -12.31 -7.73
C GLN A 45 -7.39 -10.94 -7.70
N ALA A 46 -6.27 -10.79 -8.40
CA ALA A 46 -5.55 -9.52 -8.41
C ALA A 46 -4.83 -9.23 -9.72
N THR A 47 -4.81 -7.96 -10.08
CA THR A 47 -4.06 -7.40 -11.22
C THR A 47 -3.39 -6.09 -10.80
N ARG A 48 -2.28 -5.75 -11.47
CA ARG A 48 -1.56 -4.49 -11.28
C ARG A 48 -1.78 -3.52 -12.44
N GLU A 49 -1.42 -2.26 -12.23
CA GLU A 49 -1.37 -1.23 -13.28
C GLU A 49 -2.71 -1.05 -14.02
N VAL A 50 -3.81 -0.99 -13.26
CA VAL A 50 -5.15 -0.86 -13.86
C VAL A 50 -5.36 0.60 -14.29
N PRO A 51 -5.77 0.87 -15.55
CA PRO A 51 -6.06 2.23 -15.97
C PRO A 51 -7.19 2.85 -15.16
N TYR A 52 -6.97 4.08 -14.71
CA TYR A 52 -8.04 4.93 -14.22
C TYR A 52 -9.04 5.21 -15.36
N PRO A 53 -10.33 5.42 -15.06
CA PRO A 53 -11.29 5.86 -16.07
C PRO A 53 -11.02 7.32 -16.47
N PRO A 54 -11.60 7.78 -17.60
CA PRO A 54 -11.59 9.19 -17.97
C PRO A 54 -12.12 10.10 -16.83
N PRO A 55 -11.57 11.31 -16.64
CA PRO A 55 -10.55 11.96 -17.46
C PRO A 55 -9.10 11.54 -17.14
N ASN A 56 -8.88 10.70 -16.13
CA ASN A 56 -7.55 10.37 -15.60
C ASN A 56 -6.90 9.15 -16.28
N GLY A 57 -7.21 8.90 -17.56
CA GLY A 57 -6.79 7.69 -18.27
C GLY A 57 -5.28 7.49 -18.44
N ASN A 58 -4.48 8.50 -18.12
CA ASN A 58 -3.02 8.43 -18.04
C ASN A 58 -2.50 7.89 -16.70
N TRP A 59 -3.33 7.86 -15.65
CA TRP A 59 -2.98 7.28 -14.36
C TRP A 59 -3.22 5.77 -14.34
N ARG A 60 -2.50 5.10 -13.45
CA ARG A 60 -2.60 3.66 -13.22
C ARG A 60 -2.71 3.43 -11.73
N LEU A 61 -3.65 2.55 -11.38
CA LEU A 61 -3.84 2.03 -10.03
C LEU A 61 -2.83 0.90 -9.83
N ASP A 62 -2.05 0.98 -8.76
CA ASP A 62 -0.97 0.02 -8.50
C ASP A 62 -1.50 -1.42 -8.39
N ALA A 63 -2.60 -1.63 -7.67
CA ALA A 63 -3.25 -2.93 -7.58
C ALA A 63 -4.78 -2.84 -7.48
N LEU A 64 -5.46 -3.77 -8.16
CA LEU A 64 -6.87 -4.05 -7.96
C LEU A 64 -7.02 -5.51 -7.53
N ALA A 65 -7.57 -5.72 -6.34
CA ALA A 65 -7.85 -7.03 -5.79
C ALA A 65 -9.36 -7.28 -5.65
N GLN A 66 -9.77 -8.54 -5.69
CA GLN A 66 -11.16 -8.96 -5.51
C GLN A 66 -11.24 -10.31 -4.80
N ASP A 67 -12.07 -10.37 -3.76
CA ASP A 67 -12.50 -11.61 -3.11
C ASP A 67 -14.04 -11.72 -3.13
N ASN A 68 -14.60 -12.61 -2.31
CA ASN A 68 -16.04 -12.80 -2.22
C ASN A 68 -16.77 -11.63 -1.52
N ASP A 69 -16.05 -10.82 -0.74
CA ASP A 69 -16.63 -9.72 0.04
C ASP A 69 -16.62 -8.41 -0.75
N GLY A 70 -15.72 -8.23 -1.72
CA GLY A 70 -15.72 -7.06 -2.58
C GLY A 70 -14.45 -6.85 -3.40
N ARG A 71 -14.35 -5.63 -3.93
CA ARG A 71 -13.19 -5.15 -4.71
C ARG A 71 -12.38 -4.13 -3.92
N TYR A 72 -11.06 -4.17 -4.04
CA TYR A 72 -10.14 -3.34 -3.30
C TYR A 72 -9.20 -2.64 -4.26
N ALA A 73 -9.36 -1.33 -4.41
CA ALA A 73 -8.45 -0.50 -5.17
C ALA A 73 -7.31 -0.03 -4.25
N ILE A 74 -6.07 -0.25 -4.65
CA ILE A 74 -4.90 -0.07 -3.80
C ILE A 74 -3.86 0.76 -4.52
N GLU A 75 -3.43 1.84 -3.89
CA GLU A 75 -2.20 2.56 -4.20
C GLU A 75 -1.12 2.18 -3.19
N LEU A 76 0.13 2.04 -3.64
CA LEU A 76 1.23 1.52 -2.85
C LEU A 76 2.44 2.46 -2.94
N LYS A 77 2.91 2.87 -1.77
CA LYS A 77 4.18 3.59 -1.63
C LYS A 77 5.13 2.79 -0.75
N VAL A 78 6.35 2.61 -1.23
CA VAL A 78 7.42 1.97 -0.46
C VAL A 78 8.54 2.96 -0.27
N GLU A 79 9.13 2.98 0.91
CA GLU A 79 10.32 3.78 1.17
C GLU A 79 11.43 3.41 0.19
N SER A 80 12.07 4.44 -0.36
CA SER A 80 13.13 4.32 -1.33
C SER A 80 14.13 5.44 -1.17
N ALA A 81 15.23 5.40 -1.92
CA ALA A 81 16.24 6.45 -1.88
C ALA A 81 15.70 7.85 -2.21
N THR A 82 14.59 7.98 -2.95
CA THR A 82 14.03 9.26 -3.40
C THR A 82 12.92 9.81 -2.51
N ASN A 83 12.39 9.00 -1.58
CA ASN A 83 11.31 9.38 -0.66
C ASN A 83 11.58 8.84 0.77
N ALA A 84 12.85 8.81 1.19
CA ALA A 84 13.27 8.27 2.47
C ALA A 84 12.71 9.06 3.67
N GLY A 85 12.55 8.38 4.80
CA GLY A 85 12.10 8.97 6.06
C GLY A 85 10.69 9.57 5.95
N ALA A 86 10.52 10.80 6.44
CA ALA A 86 9.22 11.47 6.45
C ALA A 86 8.69 11.81 5.04
N ALA A 87 9.55 11.84 4.02
CA ALA A 87 9.13 12.08 2.63
C ALA A 87 8.21 10.95 2.11
N LEU A 88 8.34 9.73 2.64
CA LEU A 88 7.45 8.62 2.32
C LEU A 88 5.98 8.98 2.58
N LEU A 89 5.70 9.54 3.76
CA LEU A 89 4.34 9.90 4.16
C LEU A 89 3.77 10.97 3.21
N VAL A 90 4.59 11.96 2.82
CA VAL A 90 4.17 12.98 1.85
C VAL A 90 3.79 12.35 0.51
N SER A 91 4.59 11.40 0.00
CA SER A 91 4.25 10.67 -1.22
C SER A 91 2.98 9.82 -1.06
N ALA A 92 2.78 9.16 0.08
CA ALA A 92 1.56 8.41 0.35
C ALA A 92 0.33 9.32 0.40
N GLN A 93 0.42 10.51 0.99
CA GLN A 93 -0.66 11.50 0.99
C GLN A 93 -1.01 11.99 -0.42
N GLN A 94 -0.03 12.07 -1.33
CA GLN A 94 -0.31 12.35 -2.74
C GLN A 94 -1.14 11.22 -3.38
N ASP A 95 -0.84 9.96 -3.08
CA ASP A 95 -1.64 8.83 -3.55
C ASP A 95 -3.03 8.79 -2.89
N MET A 96 -3.18 9.22 -1.64
CA MET A 96 -4.51 9.40 -1.01
C MET A 96 -5.35 10.42 -1.80
N ASN A 97 -4.74 11.52 -2.23
CA ASN A 97 -5.41 12.50 -3.09
C ASN A 97 -5.62 11.98 -4.53
N LYS A 98 -4.81 11.03 -5.02
CA LYS A 98 -4.95 10.43 -6.35
C LYS A 98 -6.09 9.42 -6.39
N ILE A 99 -6.16 8.51 -5.41
CA ILE A 99 -7.06 7.37 -5.41
C ILE A 99 -8.54 7.77 -5.27
N VAL A 100 -8.84 8.96 -4.74
CA VAL A 100 -10.22 9.49 -4.72
C VAL A 100 -10.85 9.57 -6.11
N HIS A 101 -10.03 9.67 -7.16
CA HIS A 101 -10.46 9.73 -8.54
C HIS A 101 -10.64 8.35 -9.20
N TYR A 102 -10.25 7.27 -8.53
CA TYR A 102 -10.61 5.92 -8.96
C TYR A 102 -12.03 5.59 -8.48
N PRO A 103 -12.89 4.94 -9.30
CA PRO A 103 -14.25 4.60 -8.90
C PRO A 103 -14.28 3.84 -7.59
N ALA A 104 -15.06 4.34 -6.63
CA ALA A 104 -15.21 3.70 -5.33
C ALA A 104 -15.79 2.28 -5.51
N PRO A 105 -15.06 1.22 -5.11
CA PRO A 105 -15.59 -0.12 -5.16
C PRO A 105 -16.81 -0.29 -4.25
N ASN A 106 -17.86 -0.97 -4.73
CA ASN A 106 -19.05 -1.28 -3.93
C ASN A 106 -19.62 -2.67 -4.31
N PRO A 107 -19.55 -3.68 -3.42
CA PRO A 107 -18.91 -3.63 -2.10
C PRO A 107 -17.37 -3.56 -2.22
N GLY A 108 -16.70 -2.99 -1.21
CA GLY A 108 -15.25 -2.85 -1.23
C GLY A 108 -14.71 -1.57 -0.60
N SER A 109 -13.45 -1.26 -0.90
CA SER A 109 -12.76 -0.08 -0.36
C SER A 109 -11.64 0.41 -1.27
N ARG A 110 -11.22 1.66 -1.05
CA ARG A 110 -9.97 2.22 -1.59
C ARG A 110 -8.97 2.33 -0.46
N TRP A 111 -7.76 1.85 -0.70
CA TRP A 111 -6.68 1.89 0.26
C TRP A 111 -5.43 2.53 -0.33
N VAL A 112 -4.76 3.33 0.50
CA VAL A 112 -3.37 3.68 0.26
C VAL A 112 -2.51 2.97 1.29
N VAL A 113 -1.49 2.28 0.81
CA VAL A 113 -0.54 1.53 1.62
C VAL A 113 0.79 2.24 1.57
N ALA A 114 1.39 2.52 2.73
CA ALA A 114 2.76 3.02 2.82
C ALA A 114 3.61 2.04 3.63
N ILE A 115 4.78 1.67 3.09
CA ILE A 115 5.71 0.72 3.70
C ILE A 115 7.04 1.41 3.98
N GLY A 116 7.40 1.56 5.25
CA GLY A 116 8.64 2.20 5.71
C GLY A 116 9.54 1.23 6.47
N TYR A 117 10.85 1.35 6.29
CA TYR A 117 11.85 0.54 7.00
C TYR A 117 12.84 1.37 7.83
N SER A 118 13.11 2.63 7.46
CA SER A 118 13.89 3.52 8.31
C SER A 118 13.10 3.89 9.57
N ALA A 119 13.80 4.11 10.68
CA ALA A 119 13.15 4.54 11.92
C ALA A 119 12.35 5.83 11.72
N THR A 120 12.88 6.77 10.92
CA THR A 120 12.21 8.04 10.61
C THR A 120 10.91 7.82 9.83
N ALA A 121 10.91 6.94 8.83
CA ALA A 121 9.69 6.62 8.07
C ALA A 121 8.67 5.93 8.97
N ARG A 122 9.08 4.93 9.74
CA ARG A 122 8.22 4.20 10.67
C ARG A 122 7.55 5.11 11.70
N HIS A 123 8.31 6.01 12.32
CA HIS A 123 7.74 7.00 13.24
C HIS A 123 6.74 7.93 12.54
N ALA A 124 7.07 8.46 11.36
CA ALA A 124 6.15 9.34 10.63
C ALA A 124 4.83 8.62 10.26
N LEU A 125 4.90 7.37 9.81
CA LEU A 125 3.72 6.56 9.51
C LEU A 125 2.88 6.26 10.76
N GLN A 126 3.53 5.90 11.87
CA GLN A 126 2.87 5.63 13.14
C GLN A 126 2.18 6.88 13.70
N ASP A 127 2.87 8.02 13.71
CA ASP A 127 2.33 9.31 14.17
C ASP A 127 1.11 9.71 13.34
N TYR A 128 1.15 9.50 12.03
CA TYR A 128 0.00 9.75 11.15
C TYR A 128 -1.20 8.85 11.50
N ALA A 129 -0.98 7.57 11.79
CA ALA A 129 -2.04 6.63 12.17
C ALA A 129 -2.64 6.88 13.56
N ASN A 130 -1.90 7.54 14.45
CA ASN A 130 -2.37 7.85 15.80
C ASN A 130 -3.48 8.92 15.82
N ASP A 131 -3.64 9.70 14.75
CA ASP A 131 -4.77 10.60 14.59
C ASP A 131 -5.98 9.85 13.99
N PRO A 132 -7.09 9.68 14.75
CA PRO A 132 -8.28 8.98 14.28
C PRO A 132 -8.92 9.62 13.04
N ALA A 133 -8.71 10.92 12.79
CA ALA A 133 -9.26 11.63 11.64
C ALA A 133 -8.72 11.10 10.30
N HIS A 134 -7.57 10.44 10.32
CA HIS A 134 -6.96 9.87 9.10
C HIS A 134 -7.48 8.50 8.73
N HIS A 135 -8.37 7.88 9.52
CA HIS A 135 -8.96 6.56 9.24
C HIS A 135 -7.93 5.49 8.82
N SER A 136 -6.77 5.53 9.47
CA SER A 136 -5.60 4.73 9.13
C SER A 136 -5.28 3.73 10.23
N ILE A 137 -4.65 2.63 9.86
CA ILE A 137 -4.03 1.68 10.79
C ILE A 137 -2.53 1.60 10.53
N TYR A 138 -1.75 1.37 11.58
CA TYR A 138 -0.33 1.11 11.49
C TYR A 138 0.02 -0.19 12.22
N HIS A 139 0.79 -1.05 11.55
CA HIS A 139 1.36 -2.25 12.14
C HIS A 139 2.84 -2.35 11.76
N GLU A 140 3.64 -2.93 12.64
CA GLU A 140 5.08 -3.08 12.43
C GLU A 140 5.53 -4.48 12.82
N GLN A 141 6.42 -5.05 12.01
CA GLN A 141 7.10 -6.32 12.28
C GLN A 141 8.47 -6.32 11.60
N ASN A 142 9.50 -6.85 12.27
CA ASN A 142 10.86 -6.99 11.70
C ASN A 142 11.42 -5.68 11.11
N ALA A 143 11.20 -4.55 11.80
CA ALA A 143 11.58 -3.21 11.35
C ALA A 143 10.97 -2.77 10.00
N ILE A 144 9.87 -3.41 9.58
CA ILE A 144 9.01 -2.98 8.48
C ILE A 144 7.70 -2.46 9.08
N GLY A 145 7.42 -1.18 8.87
CA GLY A 145 6.17 -0.53 9.24
C GLY A 145 5.23 -0.43 8.03
N VAL A 146 3.96 -0.78 8.23
CA VAL A 146 2.91 -0.72 7.21
C VAL A 146 1.78 0.15 7.72
N LEU A 147 1.54 1.25 7.01
CA LEU A 147 0.36 2.10 7.14
C LEU A 147 -0.68 1.68 6.09
N VAL A 148 -1.94 1.51 6.48
CA VAL A 148 -3.06 1.36 5.53
C VAL A 148 -4.13 2.40 5.84
N THR A 149 -4.42 3.27 4.88
CA THR A 149 -5.39 4.36 4.99
C THR A 149 -6.63 4.07 4.16
N ASN A 150 -7.82 4.21 4.76
CA ASN A 150 -9.09 4.13 4.04
C ASN A 150 -9.44 5.49 3.40
N VAL A 151 -9.81 5.49 2.11
CA VAL A 151 -10.06 6.71 1.32
C VAL A 151 -11.43 6.73 0.64
#